data_AF-A2ZEX6-F1
#
_entry.id   AF-A2ZEX6-F1
#
_cell.length_a   1.000
_cell.length_b   1.000
_cell.length_c   1.000
_cell.angle_alpha   90.00
_cell.angle_beta   90.00
_cell.angle_gamma   90.00
#
_symmetry.space_group_name_H-M   'P 1'
#
loop_
_entity.id
_entity.type
_entity.pdbx_description
1 polymer ?
#
loop_
_entity_poly.entity_id
_entity_poly.type
_entity_poly.pdbx_seq_one_letter_code
_entity_poly.pdbx_strand_id
1 'polypeptide(L)' 'MAAAVTVEEVRRAQRAEGPATVLAIGTATPANCVYQADYPDYYFRITKSEHMVELKEKFKRMCGFGRFTGRLWVDG' A
#
# COMPACT_ATOMS: atom_id res chain seq x y z
N MET A 1 -42.14 -27.69 -27.78
CA MET A 1 -42.20 -27.78 -26.31
C MET A 1 -40.88 -27.31 -25.76
N ALA A 2 -40.78 -26.04 -25.32
CA ALA A 2 -39.57 -25.54 -24.69
C ALA A 2 -39.53 -26.09 -23.26
N ALA A 3 -38.51 -26.86 -22.92
CA ALA A 3 -38.32 -27.33 -21.54
C ALA A 3 -38.09 -26.11 -20.65
N ALA A 4 -38.93 -25.94 -19.63
CA ALA A 4 -38.75 -24.90 -18.62
C ALA A 4 -37.56 -25.29 -17.75
N VAL A 5 -36.43 -24.62 -17.95
CA VAL A 5 -35.25 -24.79 -17.08
C VAL A 5 -35.66 -24.33 -15.68
N THR A 6 -35.44 -25.19 -14.69
CA THR A 6 -35.81 -24.89 -13.31
C THR A 6 -34.76 -23.99 -12.65
N VAL A 7 -35.18 -23.16 -11.69
CA VAL A 7 -34.28 -22.22 -11.00
C VAL A 7 -33.13 -22.96 -10.28
N GLU A 8 -33.36 -24.18 -9.81
CA GLU A 8 -32.35 -25.00 -9.14
C GLU A 8 -31.26 -25.51 -10.11
N GLU A 9 -31.64 -25.92 -11.32
CA GLU A 9 -30.70 -26.34 -12.37
C GLU A 9 -29.80 -25.17 -12.79
N VAL A 10 -30.38 -23.97 -12.98
CA VAL A 10 -29.60 -22.76 -13.28
C VAL A 10 -28.60 -22.45 -12.16
N ARG A 11 -29.05 -22.52 -10.91
CA ARG A 11 -28.20 -22.19 -9.74
C ARG A 11 -27.07 -23.20 -9.53
N ARG A 12 -27.29 -24.47 -9.84
CA ARG A 12 -26.26 -25.52 -9.78
C ARG A 12 -25.22 -25.34 -10.89
N ALA A 13 -25.65 -25.00 -12.12
CA ALA A 13 -24.76 -24.80 -13.26
C ALA A 13 -23.86 -23.55 -13.11
N GLN A 14 -24.31 -22.53 -12.38
CA GLN A 14 -23.56 -21.29 -12.15
C GLN A 14 -22.58 -21.35 -10.97
N ARG A 15 -22.63 -22.41 -10.15
CA ARG A 15 -21.83 -22.49 -8.93
C ARG A 15 -20.38 -22.84 -9.27
N ALA A 16 -19.43 -22.11 -8.69
CA ALA A 16 -18.02 -22.49 -8.72
C ALA A 16 -17.79 -23.74 -7.86
N GLU A 17 -17.01 -24.68 -8.38
CA GLU A 17 -16.56 -25.85 -7.62
C GLU A 17 -15.24 -25.54 -6.93
N GLY A 18 -15.18 -25.79 -5.62
CA GLY A 18 -13.96 -25.63 -4.82
C GLY A 18 -13.83 -24.29 -4.06
N PRO A 19 -12.74 -24.15 -3.27
CA PRO A 19 -12.48 -22.96 -2.48
C PRO A 19 -11.97 -21.79 -3.34
N ALA A 20 -12.28 -20.56 -2.93
CA ALA A 20 -11.76 -19.37 -3.58
C ALA A 20 -10.22 -19.31 -3.48
N THR A 21 -9.56 -19.07 -4.61
CA THR A 21 -8.09 -19.02 -4.71
C THR A 21 -7.66 -17.71 -5.33
N VAL A 22 -6.57 -17.12 -4.81
CA VAL A 22 -5.97 -15.91 -5.40
C VAL A 22 -5.30 -16.30 -6.72
N LEU A 23 -5.81 -15.79 -7.83
CA LEU A 23 -5.25 -16.06 -9.17
C LEU A 23 -4.05 -15.17 -9.50
N ALA A 24 -4.06 -13.93 -9.02
CA ALA A 24 -2.95 -12.99 -9.17
C ALA A 24 -3.01 -11.88 -8.11
N ILE A 25 -1.84 -11.33 -7.79
CA ILE A 25 -1.70 -10.09 -7.02
C ILE A 25 -0.78 -9.19 -7.83
N GLY A 26 -1.27 -8.01 -8.19
CA GLY A 26 -0.47 -6.95 -8.81
C GLY A 26 -0.33 -5.77 -7.87
N THR A 27 0.88 -5.27 -7.66
CA THR A 27 1.15 -4.03 -6.94
C THR A 27 1.94 -3.09 -7.83
N ALA A 28 1.70 -1.78 -7.71
CA ALA A 28 2.47 -0.75 -8.38
C ALA A 28 2.79 0.35 -7.36
N THR A 29 4.00 0.88 -7.44
CA THR A 29 4.47 1.96 -6.59
C THR A 29 4.97 3.12 -7.46
N PRO A 30 4.88 4.38 -7.00
CA PRO A 30 5.43 5.53 -7.72
C PRO A 30 6.91 5.35 -8.05
N ALA A 31 7.48 6.15 -8.96
CA ALA A 31 8.93 6.09 -9.20
C ALA A 31 9.73 6.82 -8.11
N ASN A 32 9.15 7.87 -7.53
CA ASN A 32 9.83 8.72 -6.55
C ASN A 32 9.84 8.07 -5.17
N CYS A 33 11.03 7.73 -4.71
CA CYS A 33 11.26 7.06 -3.44
C CYS A 33 12.36 7.79 -2.67
N VAL A 34 12.15 7.95 -1.36
CA VAL A 34 13.16 8.41 -0.40
C VAL A 34 13.36 7.36 0.68
N TYR A 35 14.60 7.12 1.10
CA TYR A 35 14.89 6.21 2.20
C TYR A 35 14.46 6.82 3.54
N GLN A 36 13.92 5.99 4.44
CA GLN A 36 13.48 6.45 5.76
C GLN A 36 14.61 7.10 6.59
N ALA A 37 15.87 6.70 6.35
CA ALA A 37 17.04 7.32 6.98
C ALA A 37 17.24 8.78 6.53
N ASP A 38 17.00 9.07 5.25
CA ASP A 38 17.20 10.39 4.64
C ASP A 38 15.94 11.27 4.69
N TYR A 39 14.79 10.67 4.98
CA TYR A 39 13.49 11.34 5.00
C TYR A 39 13.40 12.53 5.98
N PRO A 40 13.94 12.47 7.21
CA PRO A 40 13.99 13.62 8.11
C PRO A 40 14.75 14.82 7.52
N ASP A 41 15.85 14.58 6.83
CA ASP A 41 16.63 15.66 6.24
C ASP A 41 15.93 16.22 4.99
N TYR A 42 15.38 15.34 4.16
CA TYR A 42 14.56 15.72 3.00
C TYR A 42 13.35 16.59 3.40
N TYR A 43 12.54 16.12 4.37
CA TYR A 43 11.30 16.78 4.78
C TYR A 43 11.53 18.19 5.35
N PHE A 44 12.51 18.34 6.25
CA PHE A 44 12.80 19.64 6.87
C PHE A 44 13.43 20.64 5.89
N ARG A 45 14.17 20.15 4.89
CA ARG A 45 14.72 20.97 3.81
C ARG A 45 13.62 21.51 2.89
N ILE A 46 12.71 20.65 2.42
CA ILE A 46 11.63 21.08 1.51
C ILE A 46 10.61 22.00 2.20
N THR A 47 10.37 21.79 3.50
CA THR A 47 9.43 22.59 4.29
C THR A 47 10.06 23.85 4.91
N LYS A 48 11.34 24.15 4.60
CA LYS A 48 12.09 25.29 5.14
C LYS A 48 12.10 25.37 6.68
N SER A 49 11.99 24.22 7.33
CA SER A 49 11.88 24.11 8.80
C SER A 49 13.19 23.69 9.46
N GLU A 50 14.33 23.82 8.77
CA GLU A 50 15.64 23.36 9.26
C GLU A 50 16.08 23.98 10.59
N HIS A 51 15.58 25.18 10.90
CA HIS A 51 15.82 25.87 12.17
C HIS A 51 15.13 25.19 13.38
N MET A 52 14.16 24.31 13.15
CA MET A 52 13.43 23.59 14.20
C MET A 52 14.17 22.32 14.63
N VAL A 53 15.38 22.49 15.20
CA VAL A 53 16.32 21.40 15.51
C VAL A 53 15.73 20.37 16.49
N GLU A 54 15.02 20.79 17.52
CA GLU A 54 14.39 19.87 18.48
C GLU A 54 13.31 19.00 17.85
N LEU A 55 12.51 19.60 16.95
CA LEU A 55 11.46 18.89 16.23
C LEU A 55 12.07 17.88 15.26
N LYS A 56 13.17 18.26 14.58
CA LYS A 56 13.93 17.40 13.69
C LYS A 56 14.52 16.19 14.42
N GLU A 57 15.07 16.37 15.62
CA GLU A 57 15.61 15.28 16.43
C GLU A 57 14.51 14.33 16.95
N LYS A 58 13.35 14.85 17.35
CA LYS A 58 12.17 14.01 17.67
C LYS A 58 11.72 13.22 16.45
N PHE A 59 11.70 13.85 15.27
CA PHE A 59 11.31 13.22 14.02
C PHE A 59 12.28 12.12 13.58
N LYS A 60 13.59 12.36 13.67
CA LYS A 60 14.63 11.33 13.43
C LYS A 60 14.44 10.10 14.32
N ARG A 61 14.14 10.30 15.62
CA ARG A 61 13.88 9.17 16.54
C ARG A 61 12.64 8.37 16.15
N MET A 62 11.57 9.04 15.71
CA MET A 62 10.37 8.36 15.20
C MET A 62 10.68 7.55 13.92
N CYS A 63 11.43 8.14 12.98
CA CYS A 63 11.87 7.45 11.76
C CYS A 63 12.81 6.27 12.04
N GLY A 64 13.70 6.39 13.04
CA GLY A 64 14.65 5.34 13.43
C GLY A 64 14.05 4.22 14.27
N PHE A 65 12.99 4.48 15.05
CA PHE A 65 12.29 3.44 15.82
C PHE A 65 11.31 2.63 14.95
N GLY A 66 10.79 3.23 13.88
CA GLY A 66 9.97 2.50 12.92
C GLY A 66 10.77 1.37 12.29
N ARG A 67 10.34 0.11 12.47
CA ARG A 67 10.85 -1.06 11.72
C ARG A 67 10.55 -1.01 10.22
N PHE A 68 10.10 0.13 9.71
CA PHE A 68 9.96 0.40 8.30
C PHE A 68 11.33 0.63 7.70
N THR A 69 11.98 -0.47 7.31
CA THR A 69 13.17 -0.49 6.45
C THR A 69 12.83 -0.16 4.98
N GLY A 70 11.59 0.24 4.71
CA GLY A 70 11.04 0.48 3.38
C GLY A 70 11.28 1.90 2.87
N ARG A 71 11.22 2.01 1.54
CA ARG A 71 11.21 3.27 0.79
C ARG A 71 9.91 4.04 1.07
N LEU A 72 9.99 5.32 1.43
CA LEU A 72 8.83 6.22 1.41
C LEU A 72 8.62 6.74 0.00
N TRP A 73 7.41 6.52 -0.51
CA TRP A 73 6.96 7.17 -1.74
C TRP A 73 6.59 8.60 -1.39
N VAL A 74 7.20 9.54 -2.09
CA VAL A 74 6.92 10.95 -1.90
C VAL A 74 6.22 11.42 -3.16
N ASP A 75 4.96 11.82 -3.00
CA ASP A 75 4.23 12.45 -4.09
C ASP A 75 4.94 13.78 -4.42
N GLY A 76 5.25 13.95 -5.71
CA GLY A 76 5.95 15.12 -6.26
C GLY A 76 5.00 16.28 -6.53
#